data_AF-A0A6J4Y1E2-F1
#
_entry.id   AF-A0A6J4Y1E2-F1
#
_cell.length_a   1.000
_cell.length_b   1.000
_cell.length_c   1.000
_cell.angle_alpha   90.00
_cell.angle_beta   90.00
_cell.angle_gamma   90.00
#
_symmetry.space_group_name_H-M   'P 1'
#
loop_
_entity.id
_entity.type
_entity.pdbx_description
1 polymer ?
#
loop_
_entity_poly.entity_id
_entity_poly.type
_entity_poly.pdbx_seq_one_letter_code
_entity_poly.pdbx_strand_id
1 'polypeptide(L)'
;MKSIAIILTIIGWVLVACGAFVFAASPWISAATLEPFKNAVLVGILFALSGHLFTQARAAKESAEKRSLFYLESCVLAFDEARALLKDGNNDRITWIAGGRALTHAHELAADVTVGAHRRVLELHKLKYRGFFHEALADKPASFFYGASDIAVPLDEVAAASTARGERGGRVVTSTVRELSENSIHAVWEAAQWPVDCKDPLDKKFSPQERDKLLVLFPGLHEFLEHKDQWQSASGRLFPRNIEETR
;
A
#
# COMPACT_ATOMS: atom_id res chain seq x y z
N MET A 1 4.96 19.08 1.61
CA MET A 1 4.91 19.91 2.83
C MET A 1 5.83 19.32 3.88
N LYS A 2 6.73 20.10 4.51
CA LYS A 2 7.54 19.62 5.63
C LYS A 2 6.62 19.35 6.82
N SER A 3 6.81 18.22 7.52
CA SER A 3 5.99 17.88 8.69
C SER A 3 6.16 18.94 9.78
N ILE A 4 5.06 19.36 10.40
CA ILE A 4 5.03 20.33 11.51
C ILE A 4 6.01 19.92 12.62
N ALA A 5 6.14 18.61 12.89
CA ALA A 5 7.10 18.09 13.87
C ALA A 5 8.57 18.45 13.54
N ILE A 6 8.94 18.46 12.25
CA ILE A 6 10.29 18.83 11.82
C ILE A 6 10.54 20.32 12.08
N ILE A 7 9.57 21.17 11.77
CA ILE A 7 9.67 22.62 11.98
C ILE A 7 9.81 22.92 13.48
N LEU A 8 8.96 22.34 14.32
CA LEU A 8 9.02 22.50 15.78
C LEU A 8 10.35 22.02 16.35
N THR A 9 10.89 20.90 15.84
CA THR A 9 12.19 20.38 16.26
C THR A 9 13.33 21.33 15.88
N ILE A 10 13.32 21.89 14.67
CA ILE A 10 14.32 22.87 14.23
C ILE A 10 14.27 24.12 15.12
N ILE A 11 13.08 24.67 15.37
CA ILE A 11 12.93 25.86 16.23
C ILE A 11 13.42 25.54 17.66
N GLY A 12 13.07 24.38 18.21
CA GLY A 12 13.57 23.92 19.51
C GLY A 12 15.11 23.90 19.56
N TRP A 13 15.77 23.36 18.53
CA TRP A 13 17.24 23.37 18.46
C TRP A 13 17.83 24.77 18.33
N VAL A 14 17.19 25.67 17.58
CA VAL A 14 17.62 27.07 17.49
C VAL A 14 17.53 27.75 18.86
N LEU A 15 16.46 27.52 19.63
CA LEU A 15 16.31 28.08 20.98
C LEU A 15 17.37 27.52 21.95
N VAL A 16 17.69 26.22 21.87
CA VAL A 16 18.77 25.61 22.65
C VAL A 16 20.13 26.24 22.30
N ALA A 17 20.41 26.41 21.00
CA ALA A 17 21.66 27.02 20.54
C ALA A 17 21.77 28.49 21.00
N CYS A 18 20.70 29.27 20.90
CA CYS A 18 20.63 30.63 21.42
C CYS A 18 20.84 30.67 22.94
N GLY A 19 20.20 29.79 23.70
CA GLY A 19 20.37 29.69 25.14
C GLY A 19 21.80 29.36 25.54
N ALA A 20 22.42 28.39 24.86
CA ALA A 20 23.82 28.01 25.06
C ALA A 20 24.79 29.13 24.69
N PHE A 21 24.54 29.86 23.60
CA PHE A 21 25.35 31.01 23.19
C PHE A 21 25.29 32.15 24.21
N VAL A 22 24.09 32.52 24.67
CA VAL A 22 23.92 33.56 25.71
C VAL A 22 24.65 33.17 27.00
N PHE A 23 24.57 31.90 27.39
CA PHE A 23 25.28 31.39 28.57
C PHE A 23 26.81 31.45 28.40
N ALA A 24 27.34 30.99 27.26
CA ALA A 24 28.77 30.94 26.98
C ALA A 24 29.40 32.32 26.74
N ALA A 25 28.68 33.26 26.13
CA ALA A 25 29.17 34.61 25.85
C ALA A 25 29.06 35.56 27.06
N SER A 26 28.34 35.16 28.11
CA SER A 26 28.14 35.96 29.33
C SER A 26 29.42 36.52 30.00
N PRO A 27 30.61 35.86 29.97
CA PRO A 27 31.82 36.41 30.59
C PRO A 27 32.50 37.47 29.72
N TRP A 28 32.21 37.54 28.42
CA TRP A 28 32.96 38.32 27.42
C TRP A 28 32.26 39.62 27.03
N ILE A 29 30.98 39.77 27.40
CA ILE A 29 30.18 40.94 27.05
C ILE A 29 30.15 41.92 28.22
N SER A 30 30.59 43.16 27.98
CA SER A 30 30.65 44.23 28.97
C SER A 30 29.33 44.43 29.73
N ALA A 31 29.43 44.58 31.05
CA ALA A 31 28.28 44.58 31.97
C ALA A 31 27.20 45.63 31.65
N ALA A 32 27.56 46.76 31.04
CA ALA A 32 26.65 47.88 30.79
C ALA A 32 25.58 47.62 29.70
N THR A 33 25.82 46.69 28.77
CA THR A 33 24.91 46.46 27.63
C THR A 33 24.00 45.23 27.78
N LEU A 34 24.23 44.36 28.77
CA LEU A 34 23.50 43.08 28.93
C LEU A 34 23.12 42.73 30.38
N GLU A 35 22.99 43.71 31.29
CA GLU A 35 22.46 43.45 32.64
C GLU A 35 21.16 42.60 32.66
N PRO A 36 20.14 42.84 31.81
CA PRO A 36 18.94 42.00 31.83
C PRO A 36 19.17 40.56 31.32
N PHE A 37 20.24 40.30 30.56
CA PHE A 37 20.58 38.99 30.00
C PHE A 37 21.54 38.16 30.87
N LYS A 38 22.16 38.77 31.89
CA LYS A 38 22.91 38.03 32.92
C LYS A 38 22.01 37.20 33.84
N ASN A 39 20.70 37.40 33.76
CA ASN A 39 19.74 36.66 34.55
C ASN A 39 19.61 35.24 34.01
N ALA A 40 20.03 34.25 34.80
CA ALA A 40 19.80 32.82 34.56
C ALA A 40 18.33 32.49 34.19
N VAL A 41 17.41 33.37 34.57
CA VAL A 41 15.99 33.37 34.18
C VAL A 41 15.80 33.31 32.66
N LEU A 42 16.50 34.12 31.86
CA LEU A 42 16.29 34.18 30.41
C LEU A 42 16.78 32.91 29.72
N VAL A 43 17.93 32.38 30.14
CA VAL A 43 18.44 31.08 29.70
C VAL A 43 17.47 29.96 30.09
N GLY A 44 16.94 29.99 31.31
CA GLY A 44 15.93 29.05 31.78
C GLY A 44 14.64 29.09 30.95
N ILE A 45 14.16 30.27 30.57
CA ILE A 45 13.00 30.44 29.69
C ILE A 45 13.26 29.84 28.30
N LEU A 46 14.42 30.08 27.70
CA LEU A 46 14.76 29.50 26.39
C LEU A 46 14.79 27.98 26.42
N PHE A 47 15.38 27.38 27.46
CA PHE A 47 15.37 25.93 27.63
C PHE A 47 13.97 25.38 27.90
N ALA A 48 13.17 26.04 28.74
CA ALA A 48 11.79 25.64 29.01
C ALA A 48 10.93 25.67 27.72
N LEU A 49 11.04 26.75 26.93
CA LEU A 49 10.37 26.85 25.63
C LEU A 49 10.85 25.77 24.65
N SER A 50 12.16 25.49 24.62
CA SER A 50 12.71 24.40 23.80
C SER A 50 12.12 23.05 24.19
N GLY A 51 12.08 22.74 25.49
CA GLY A 51 11.47 21.51 26.02
C GLY A 51 9.98 21.41 25.67
N HIS A 52 9.25 22.52 25.74
CA HIS A 52 7.86 22.57 25.32
C HIS A 52 7.69 22.29 23.82
N LEU A 53 8.51 22.92 22.96
CA LEU A 53 8.49 22.69 21.52
C LEU A 53 8.83 21.24 21.15
N PHE A 54 9.81 20.61 21.82
CA PHE A 54 10.11 19.19 21.59
C PHE A 54 8.95 18.29 22.03
N THR A 55 8.29 18.61 23.14
CA THR A 55 7.10 17.87 23.60
C THR A 55 5.96 17.98 22.57
N GLN A 56 5.71 19.19 22.04
CA GLN A 56 4.73 19.39 20.97
C GLN A 56 5.12 18.68 19.67
N ALA A 57 6.40 18.72 19.29
CA ALA A 57 6.91 18.03 18.10
C ALA A 57 6.70 16.51 18.20
N ARG A 58 6.99 15.93 19.38
CA ARG A 58 6.73 14.52 19.68
C ARG A 58 5.24 14.19 19.60
N ALA A 59 4.39 14.98 20.24
CA ALA A 59 2.94 14.78 20.19
C ALA A 59 2.39 14.86 18.75
N ALA A 60 2.89 15.80 17.94
CA ALA A 60 2.52 15.92 16.53
C ALA A 60 2.97 14.69 15.71
N LYS A 61 4.17 14.16 15.96
CA LYS A 61 4.67 12.93 15.32
C LYS A 61 3.83 11.73 15.71
N GLU A 62 3.57 11.52 16.99
CA GLU A 62 2.74 10.42 17.50
C GLU A 62 1.31 10.50 16.96
N SER A 63 0.73 11.71 16.85
CA SER A 63 -0.59 11.93 16.24
C SER A 63 -0.60 11.56 14.76
N ALA A 64 0.43 11.94 13.99
CA ALA A 64 0.57 11.56 12.59
C ALA A 64 0.73 10.04 12.40
N GLU A 65 1.51 9.40 13.28
CA GLU A 65 1.66 7.94 13.29
C GLU A 65 0.33 7.24 13.58
N LYS A 66 -0.38 7.62 14.64
CA LYS A 66 -1.70 7.06 14.98
C LYS A 66 -2.72 7.23 13.85
N ARG A 67 -2.75 8.42 13.24
CA ARG A 67 -3.66 8.70 12.12
C ARG A 67 -3.32 7.84 10.90
N SER A 68 -2.04 7.74 10.54
CA SER A 68 -1.61 6.90 9.44
C SER A 68 -1.88 5.42 9.70
N LEU A 69 -1.80 4.96 10.95
CA LEU A 69 -2.14 3.59 11.33
C LEU A 69 -3.65 3.33 11.20
N PHE A 70 -4.48 4.26 11.68
CA PHE A 70 -5.94 4.17 11.54
C PHE A 70 -6.38 4.05 10.07
N TYR A 71 -5.78 4.84 9.18
CA TYR A 71 -6.06 4.75 7.74
C TYR A 71 -5.61 3.42 7.15
N LEU A 72 -4.45 2.90 7.56
CA LEU A 72 -3.97 1.58 7.15
C LEU A 72 -4.95 0.48 7.57
N GLU A 73 -5.35 0.46 8.84
CA GLU A 73 -6.29 -0.55 9.36
C GLU A 73 -7.64 -0.48 8.66
N SER A 74 -8.17 0.73 8.46
CA SER A 74 -9.44 0.94 7.75
C SER A 74 -9.36 0.52 6.28
N CYS A 75 -8.24 0.79 5.62
CA CYS A 75 -7.98 0.34 4.25
C CYS A 75 -7.95 -1.19 4.16
N VAL A 76 -7.28 -1.86 5.10
CA VAL A 76 -7.24 -3.34 5.16
C VAL A 76 -8.64 -3.93 5.39
N LEU A 77 -9.43 -3.35 6.30
CA LEU A 77 -10.82 -3.77 6.53
C LEU A 77 -11.67 -3.63 5.28
N ALA A 78 -11.51 -2.54 4.51
CA ALA A 78 -12.23 -2.35 3.26
C ALA A 78 -11.82 -3.38 2.18
N PHE A 79 -10.54 -3.77 2.11
CA PHE A 79 -10.11 -4.87 1.26
C PHE A 79 -10.69 -6.21 1.69
N ASP A 80 -10.73 -6.49 3.00
CA ASP A 80 -11.31 -7.72 3.52
C ASP A 80 -12.82 -7.81 3.26
N GLU A 81 -13.54 -6.70 3.37
CA GLU A 81 -14.97 -6.62 3.03
C GLU A 81 -15.19 -6.88 1.53
N ALA A 82 -14.45 -6.19 0.66
CA ALA A 82 -14.53 -6.42 -0.79
C ALA A 82 -14.23 -7.89 -1.13
N ARG A 83 -13.21 -8.48 -0.49
CA ARG A 83 -12.88 -9.89 -0.64
C ARG A 83 -14.02 -10.79 -0.18
N ALA A 84 -14.60 -10.53 0.99
CA ALA A 84 -15.69 -11.34 1.54
C ALA A 84 -16.90 -11.35 0.61
N LEU A 85 -17.27 -10.18 0.06
CA LEU A 85 -18.38 -10.02 -0.89
C LEU A 85 -18.14 -10.77 -2.21
N LEU A 86 -16.90 -10.90 -2.67
CA LEU A 86 -16.57 -11.49 -3.97
C LEU A 86 -16.06 -12.94 -3.90
N LYS A 87 -15.89 -13.49 -2.68
CA LYS A 87 -15.19 -14.77 -2.44
C LYS A 87 -15.86 -15.99 -3.06
N ASP A 88 -17.18 -16.00 -3.10
CA ASP A 88 -17.98 -17.09 -3.66
C ASP A 88 -18.02 -17.07 -5.20
N GLY A 89 -17.47 -16.03 -5.83
CA GLY A 89 -17.50 -15.86 -7.28
C GLY A 89 -18.90 -15.68 -7.82
N ASN A 90 -19.83 -15.11 -7.03
CA ASN A 90 -21.18 -14.77 -7.48
C ASN A 90 -21.16 -13.76 -8.64
N ASN A 91 -22.24 -13.69 -9.40
CA ASN A 91 -22.50 -12.68 -10.44
C ASN A 91 -23.63 -11.72 -10.02
N ASP A 92 -23.82 -11.49 -8.71
CA ASP A 92 -24.85 -10.58 -8.22
C ASP A 92 -24.39 -9.12 -8.32
N ARG A 93 -25.11 -8.35 -9.13
CA ARG A 93 -24.82 -6.93 -9.39
C ARG A 93 -24.70 -6.09 -8.11
N ILE A 94 -25.56 -6.34 -7.12
CA ILE A 94 -25.58 -5.53 -5.89
C ILE A 94 -24.32 -5.81 -5.08
N THR A 95 -23.97 -7.08 -4.92
CA THR A 95 -22.76 -7.54 -4.25
C THR A 95 -21.50 -6.99 -4.92
N TRP A 96 -21.42 -7.03 -6.26
CA TRP A 96 -20.30 -6.45 -7.00
C TRP A 96 -20.19 -4.93 -6.85
N ILE A 97 -21.32 -4.20 -6.87
CA ILE A 97 -21.30 -2.75 -6.62
C ILE A 97 -20.83 -2.44 -5.19
N ALA A 98 -21.27 -3.21 -4.20
CA ALA A 98 -20.82 -3.04 -2.82
C ALA A 98 -19.31 -3.32 -2.70
N GLY A 99 -18.82 -4.41 -3.31
CA GLY A 99 -17.39 -4.74 -3.36
C GLY A 99 -16.57 -3.66 -4.06
N GLY A 100 -17.04 -3.17 -5.21
CA GLY A 100 -16.40 -2.07 -5.94
C GLY A 100 -16.32 -0.79 -5.12
N ARG A 101 -17.38 -0.41 -4.40
CA ARG A 101 -17.37 0.74 -3.48
C ARG A 101 -16.37 0.56 -2.33
N ALA A 102 -16.32 -0.64 -1.74
CA ALA A 102 -15.34 -0.95 -0.70
C ALA A 102 -13.90 -0.80 -1.23
N LEU A 103 -13.63 -1.24 -2.46
CA LEU A 103 -12.33 -1.05 -3.12
C LEU A 103 -12.00 0.41 -3.39
N THR A 104 -12.96 1.20 -3.89
CA THR A 104 -12.78 2.64 -4.09
C THR A 104 -12.43 3.33 -2.78
N HIS A 105 -13.17 3.03 -1.70
CA HIS A 105 -12.85 3.57 -0.37
C HIS A 105 -11.49 3.09 0.15
N ALA A 106 -11.12 1.83 -0.08
CA ALA A 106 -9.78 1.33 0.26
C ALA A 106 -8.69 2.13 -0.47
N HIS A 107 -8.89 2.46 -1.74
CA HIS A 107 -7.97 3.27 -2.53
C HIS A 107 -7.86 4.71 -1.98
N GLU A 108 -8.98 5.35 -1.65
CA GLU A 108 -8.99 6.67 -1.03
C GLU A 108 -8.23 6.68 0.31
N LEU A 109 -8.52 5.72 1.19
CA LEU A 109 -7.85 5.57 2.50
C LEU A 109 -6.34 5.29 2.35
N ALA A 110 -5.96 4.53 1.32
CA ALA A 110 -4.56 4.23 1.03
C ALA A 110 -3.73 5.49 0.75
N ALA A 111 -4.32 6.52 0.13
CA ALA A 111 -3.64 7.78 -0.16
C ALA A 111 -3.25 8.55 1.12
N ASP A 112 -4.02 8.38 2.20
CA ASP A 112 -3.80 9.04 3.49
C ASP A 112 -2.81 8.30 4.41
N VAL A 113 -2.35 7.11 4.02
CA VAL A 113 -1.26 6.39 4.70
C VAL A 113 0.06 7.09 4.39
N THR A 114 0.52 7.94 5.30
CA THR A 114 1.69 8.83 5.07
C THR A 114 2.98 8.32 5.70
N VAL A 115 2.92 7.53 6.77
CA VAL A 115 4.11 7.04 7.48
C VAL A 115 4.76 5.91 6.69
N GLY A 116 6.07 6.02 6.43
CA GLY A 116 6.80 5.09 5.56
C GLY A 116 6.73 3.62 6.02
N ALA A 117 6.72 3.36 7.32
CA ALA A 117 6.52 2.00 7.84
C ALA A 117 5.13 1.43 7.48
N HIS A 118 4.08 2.23 7.68
CA HIS A 118 2.71 1.84 7.36
C HIS A 118 2.49 1.67 5.85
N ARG A 119 3.13 2.51 5.02
CA ARG A 119 3.12 2.33 3.55
C ARG A 119 3.69 0.99 3.12
N ARG A 120 4.80 0.54 3.72
CA ARG A 120 5.35 -0.78 3.41
C ARG A 120 4.40 -1.92 3.79
N VAL A 121 3.74 -1.80 4.94
CA VAL A 121 2.71 -2.77 5.36
C VAL A 121 1.53 -2.77 4.39
N LEU A 122 1.07 -1.58 3.98
CA LEU A 122 0.02 -1.43 2.98
C LEU A 122 0.36 -2.15 1.67
N GLU A 123 1.57 -1.97 1.15
CA GLU A 123 1.99 -2.65 -0.08
C GLU A 123 1.97 -4.18 0.04
N LEU A 124 2.35 -4.74 1.20
CA LEU A 124 2.22 -6.18 1.46
C LEU A 124 0.77 -6.65 1.42
N HIS A 125 -0.15 -5.86 2.01
CA HIS A 125 -1.58 -6.18 1.93
C HIS A 125 -2.09 -6.11 0.49
N LYS A 126 -1.73 -5.09 -0.27
CA LYS A 126 -2.18 -4.98 -1.67
C LYS A 126 -1.66 -6.16 -2.52
N LEU A 127 -0.41 -6.58 -2.33
CA LEU A 127 0.13 -7.80 -2.97
C LEU A 127 -0.66 -9.06 -2.57
N LYS A 128 -1.02 -9.21 -1.28
CA LYS A 128 -1.85 -10.33 -0.78
C LYS A 128 -3.22 -10.38 -1.47
N TYR A 129 -3.89 -9.24 -1.65
CA TYR A 129 -5.24 -9.21 -2.24
C TYR A 129 -5.24 -9.20 -3.77
N ARG A 130 -4.15 -8.78 -4.42
CA ARG A 130 -4.02 -8.76 -5.89
C ARG A 130 -4.38 -10.09 -6.52
N GLY A 131 -3.78 -11.18 -6.04
CA GLY A 131 -4.01 -12.52 -6.59
C GLY A 131 -5.49 -12.92 -6.52
N PHE A 132 -6.13 -12.62 -5.40
CA PHE A 132 -7.56 -12.88 -5.22
C PHE A 132 -8.43 -12.08 -6.21
N PHE A 133 -8.20 -10.77 -6.36
CA PHE A 133 -9.01 -9.95 -7.29
C PHE A 133 -8.71 -10.28 -8.76
N HIS A 134 -7.49 -10.72 -9.07
CA HIS A 134 -7.16 -11.28 -10.38
C HIS A 134 -7.97 -12.56 -10.65
N GLU A 135 -7.96 -13.51 -9.72
CA GLU A 135 -8.75 -14.76 -9.82
C GLU A 135 -10.25 -14.51 -9.92
N ALA A 136 -10.75 -13.45 -9.27
CA ALA A 136 -12.15 -13.06 -9.37
C ALA A 136 -12.58 -12.69 -10.81
N LEU A 137 -11.63 -12.30 -11.67
CA LEU A 137 -11.87 -11.87 -13.06
C LEU A 137 -11.36 -12.85 -14.13
N ALA A 138 -10.15 -13.41 -13.95
CA ALA A 138 -9.36 -14.01 -15.02
C ALA A 138 -10.05 -15.14 -15.79
N ASP A 139 -10.80 -15.99 -15.09
CA ASP A 139 -11.43 -17.18 -15.67
C ASP A 139 -12.94 -17.02 -15.90
N LYS A 140 -13.46 -15.79 -15.83
CA LYS A 140 -14.90 -15.53 -15.99
C LYS A 140 -15.26 -15.35 -17.46
N PRO A 141 -16.23 -16.13 -17.99
CA PRO A 141 -16.71 -15.94 -19.37
C PRO A 141 -17.50 -14.64 -19.50
N ALA A 142 -17.67 -14.12 -20.72
CA ALA A 142 -18.45 -12.90 -20.95
C ALA A 142 -19.88 -12.97 -20.38
N SER A 143 -20.52 -14.15 -20.45
CA SER A 143 -21.87 -14.39 -19.91
C SER A 143 -21.99 -14.15 -18.40
N PHE A 144 -20.90 -14.36 -17.64
CA PHE A 144 -20.84 -14.09 -16.21
C PHE A 144 -21.13 -12.62 -15.90
N PHE A 145 -20.54 -11.70 -16.66
CA PHE A 145 -20.70 -10.26 -16.45
C PHE A 145 -22.10 -9.74 -16.80
N TYR A 146 -22.86 -10.49 -17.58
CA TYR A 146 -24.28 -10.23 -17.82
C TYR A 146 -25.21 -10.85 -16.76
N GLY A 147 -24.66 -11.49 -15.73
CA GLY A 147 -25.44 -12.12 -14.66
C GLY A 147 -26.02 -13.49 -15.04
N ALA A 148 -25.53 -14.14 -16.11
CA ALA A 148 -25.95 -15.49 -16.47
C ALA A 148 -25.11 -16.54 -15.73
N SER A 149 -25.78 -17.61 -15.29
CA SER A 149 -25.14 -18.76 -14.64
C SER A 149 -24.77 -19.87 -15.62
N ASP A 150 -25.44 -19.92 -16.78
CA ASP A 150 -25.20 -20.92 -17.82
C ASP A 150 -24.28 -20.36 -18.91
N ILE A 151 -23.18 -21.07 -19.15
CA ILE A 151 -22.14 -20.71 -20.13
C ILE A 151 -22.53 -21.21 -21.53
N ALA A 152 -23.45 -22.16 -21.64
CA ALA A 152 -23.87 -22.74 -22.93
C ALA A 152 -24.77 -21.81 -23.75
N VAL A 153 -25.40 -20.81 -23.11
CA VAL A 153 -26.31 -19.88 -23.76
C VAL A 153 -25.52 -18.89 -24.63
N PRO A 154 -25.91 -18.65 -25.89
CA PRO A 154 -25.28 -17.64 -26.75
C PRO A 154 -25.25 -16.26 -26.08
N LEU A 155 -24.15 -15.53 -26.27
CA LEU A 155 -23.92 -14.25 -25.57
C LEU A 155 -25.01 -13.21 -25.85
N ASP A 156 -25.52 -13.14 -27.08
CA ASP A 156 -26.58 -12.20 -27.46
C ASP A 156 -27.89 -12.48 -26.71
N GLU A 157 -28.23 -13.76 -26.49
CA GLU A 157 -29.40 -14.16 -25.70
C GLU A 157 -29.21 -13.83 -24.22
N VAL A 158 -28.01 -14.03 -23.70
CA VAL A 158 -27.63 -13.64 -22.33
C VAL A 158 -27.75 -12.12 -22.13
N ALA A 159 -27.25 -11.33 -23.07
CA ALA A 159 -27.32 -9.87 -23.03
C ALA A 159 -28.77 -9.38 -23.14
N ALA A 160 -29.60 -10.00 -24.00
CA ALA A 160 -31.03 -9.69 -24.06
C ALA A 160 -31.75 -10.05 -22.76
N ALA A 161 -31.42 -11.20 -22.16
CA ALA A 161 -32.00 -11.65 -20.90
C ALA A 161 -31.57 -10.80 -19.69
N SER A 162 -30.39 -10.17 -19.73
CA SER A 162 -29.84 -9.38 -18.62
C SER A 162 -30.66 -8.11 -18.32
N THR A 163 -31.43 -7.63 -19.29
CA THR A 163 -32.27 -6.42 -19.20
C THR A 163 -33.77 -6.71 -19.29
N ALA A 164 -34.14 -7.98 -19.51
CA ALA A 164 -35.50 -8.42 -19.69
C ALA A 164 -36.38 -8.11 -18.46
N ARG A 165 -37.70 -8.06 -18.70
CA ARG A 165 -38.70 -7.93 -17.63
C ARG A 165 -38.61 -9.12 -16.69
N GLY A 166 -38.73 -8.84 -15.40
CA GLY A 166 -38.69 -9.85 -14.36
C GLY A 166 -39.80 -9.67 -13.35
N GLU A 167 -40.01 -10.67 -12.50
CA GLU A 167 -40.91 -10.59 -11.37
C GLU A 167 -40.09 -10.57 -10.09
N ARG A 168 -40.36 -9.61 -9.19
CA ARG A 168 -39.69 -9.51 -7.89
C ARG A 168 -40.74 -9.31 -6.80
N GLY A 169 -40.86 -10.30 -5.90
CA GLY A 169 -41.83 -10.26 -4.81
C GLY A 169 -43.28 -10.15 -5.28
N GLY A 170 -43.65 -10.84 -6.37
CA GLY A 170 -45.00 -10.82 -6.93
C GLY A 170 -45.36 -9.56 -7.73
N ARG A 171 -44.39 -8.68 -8.02
CA ARG A 171 -44.58 -7.50 -8.88
C ARG A 171 -43.76 -7.62 -10.15
N VAL A 172 -44.40 -7.38 -11.29
CA VAL A 172 -43.72 -7.28 -12.59
C VAL A 172 -42.91 -5.98 -12.62
N VAL A 173 -41.59 -6.11 -12.77
CA VAL A 173 -40.66 -4.99 -12.93
C VAL A 173 -40.39 -4.82 -14.43
N THR A 174 -40.55 -3.61 -14.94
CA THR A 174 -40.48 -3.27 -16.38
C THR A 174 -39.11 -3.47 -17.02
N SER A 175 -38.04 -3.51 -16.22
CA SER A 175 -36.71 -3.96 -16.62
C SER A 175 -35.91 -4.27 -15.35
N THR A 176 -35.22 -5.40 -15.30
CA THR A 176 -34.22 -5.67 -14.27
C THR A 176 -32.85 -5.58 -14.92
N VAL A 177 -31.95 -4.76 -14.38
CA VAL A 177 -30.54 -4.73 -14.80
C VAL A 177 -29.79 -5.77 -13.99
N ARG A 178 -29.50 -6.92 -14.61
CA ARG A 178 -28.76 -8.04 -14.00
C ARG A 178 -27.27 -8.01 -14.33
N GLU A 179 -26.89 -7.34 -15.40
CA GLU A 179 -25.49 -7.14 -15.76
C GLU A 179 -24.73 -6.44 -14.63
N LEU A 180 -23.51 -6.90 -14.41
CA LEU A 180 -22.59 -6.29 -13.47
C LEU A 180 -22.26 -4.87 -13.93
N SER A 181 -22.11 -3.96 -12.98
CA SER A 181 -21.78 -2.57 -13.32
C SER A 181 -20.34 -2.48 -13.81
N GLU A 182 -20.13 -1.84 -14.96
CA GLU A 182 -18.78 -1.58 -15.50
C GLU A 182 -17.86 -0.92 -14.47
N ASN A 183 -18.35 0.09 -13.73
CA ASN A 183 -17.59 0.74 -12.66
C ASN A 183 -17.15 -0.23 -11.56
N SER A 184 -18.00 -1.19 -11.19
CA SER A 184 -17.64 -2.20 -10.19
C SER A 184 -16.58 -3.17 -10.72
N ILE A 185 -16.70 -3.59 -11.99
CA ILE A 185 -15.70 -4.44 -12.64
C ILE A 185 -14.37 -3.69 -12.74
N HIS A 186 -14.39 -2.42 -13.12
CA HIS A 186 -13.21 -1.55 -13.20
C HIS A 186 -12.49 -1.44 -11.86
N ALA A 187 -13.23 -1.23 -10.76
CA ALA A 187 -12.63 -1.17 -9.42
C ALA A 187 -11.93 -2.48 -9.02
N VAL A 188 -12.53 -3.64 -9.34
CA VAL A 188 -11.92 -4.96 -9.10
C VAL A 188 -10.70 -5.16 -10.00
N TRP A 189 -10.79 -4.75 -11.27
CA TRP A 189 -9.69 -4.83 -12.23
C TRP A 189 -8.50 -3.98 -11.76
N GLU A 190 -8.73 -2.74 -11.32
CA GLU A 190 -7.69 -1.86 -10.80
C GLU A 190 -6.96 -2.51 -9.60
N ALA A 191 -7.73 -3.10 -8.67
CA ALA A 191 -7.15 -3.84 -7.55
C ALA A 191 -6.35 -5.08 -7.98
N ALA A 192 -6.78 -5.77 -9.04
CA ALA A 192 -6.07 -6.91 -9.62
C ALA A 192 -4.76 -6.54 -10.32
N GLN A 193 -4.63 -5.30 -10.81
CA GLN A 193 -3.40 -4.80 -11.41
C GLN A 193 -2.36 -4.35 -10.39
N TRP A 194 -2.70 -4.25 -9.10
CA TRP A 194 -1.79 -3.66 -8.12
C TRP A 194 -0.59 -4.56 -7.77
N PRO A 195 0.66 -4.03 -7.70
CA PRO A 195 1.11 -2.73 -8.19
C PRO A 195 1.49 -2.82 -9.67
N VAL A 196 1.09 -1.81 -10.46
CA VAL A 196 1.40 -1.71 -11.90
C VAL A 196 2.92 -1.75 -12.15
N ASP A 197 3.70 -1.20 -11.21
CA ASP A 197 5.16 -1.05 -11.32
C ASP A 197 5.93 -1.66 -10.13
N CYS A 198 5.45 -2.76 -9.55
CA CYS A 198 6.16 -3.37 -8.41
C CYS A 198 7.53 -3.88 -8.85
N LYS A 199 8.58 -3.13 -8.56
CA LYS A 199 9.94 -3.64 -8.61
C LYS A 199 10.03 -4.77 -7.59
N ASP A 200 10.29 -5.98 -8.07
CA ASP A 200 10.45 -7.15 -7.21
C ASP A 200 11.48 -6.84 -6.11
N PRO A 201 11.08 -6.79 -4.83
CA PRO A 201 12.02 -6.51 -3.74
C PRO A 201 12.98 -7.69 -3.50
N LEU A 202 12.77 -8.84 -4.16
CA LEU A 202 13.65 -10.01 -4.12
C LEU A 202 14.79 -9.89 -5.14
N ASP A 203 15.46 -8.74 -5.18
CA ASP A 203 16.62 -8.49 -6.04
C ASP A 203 17.90 -9.18 -5.54
N LYS A 204 17.89 -9.65 -4.28
CA LYS A 204 19.01 -10.38 -3.68
C LYS A 204 19.17 -11.78 -4.30
N LYS A 205 20.24 -11.94 -5.08
CA LYS A 205 20.70 -13.26 -5.55
C LYS A 205 21.53 -13.96 -4.47
N PHE A 206 21.59 -15.30 -4.53
CA PHE A 206 22.53 -16.08 -3.73
C PHE A 206 23.97 -15.66 -4.03
N SER A 207 24.72 -15.32 -2.99
CA SER A 207 26.16 -15.12 -3.08
C SER A 207 26.89 -16.45 -3.35
N PRO A 208 28.13 -16.43 -3.89
CA PRO A 208 28.90 -17.65 -4.12
C PRO A 208 29.06 -18.50 -2.84
N GLN A 209 29.31 -17.86 -1.71
CA GLN A 209 29.46 -18.52 -0.42
C GLN A 209 28.17 -19.17 0.08
N GLU A 210 27.01 -18.56 -0.20
CA GLU A 210 25.72 -19.19 0.09
C GLU A 210 25.49 -20.40 -0.82
N ARG A 211 25.85 -20.31 -2.11
CA ARG A 211 25.71 -21.42 -3.08
C ARG A 211 26.53 -22.65 -2.70
N ASP A 212 27.77 -22.47 -2.22
CA ASP A 212 28.62 -23.57 -1.78
C ASP A 212 27.98 -24.34 -0.61
N LYS A 213 27.31 -23.62 0.30
CA LYS A 213 26.58 -24.24 1.42
C LYS A 213 25.35 -25.01 0.94
N LEU A 214 24.72 -24.58 -0.15
CA LEU A 214 23.56 -25.28 -0.72
C LEU A 214 23.93 -26.66 -1.25
N LEU A 215 25.15 -26.87 -1.77
CA LEU A 215 25.59 -28.17 -2.27
C LEU A 215 25.43 -29.28 -1.22
N VAL A 216 25.73 -28.96 0.03
CA VAL A 216 25.67 -29.93 1.15
C VAL A 216 24.28 -29.97 1.78
N LEU A 217 23.66 -28.81 2.01
CA LEU A 217 22.42 -28.72 2.80
C LEU A 217 21.14 -28.89 1.96
N PHE A 218 21.18 -28.47 0.69
CA PHE A 218 20.03 -28.44 -0.22
C PHE A 218 20.44 -28.75 -1.66
N PRO A 219 20.95 -29.98 -1.95
CA PRO A 219 21.58 -30.30 -3.23
C PRO A 219 20.66 -30.07 -4.44
N GLY A 220 19.36 -30.35 -4.33
CA GLY A 220 18.40 -30.10 -5.42
C GLY A 220 18.20 -28.61 -5.73
N LEU A 221 18.29 -27.72 -4.73
CA LEU A 221 18.25 -26.28 -4.97
C LEU A 221 19.55 -25.80 -5.64
N HIS A 222 20.69 -26.38 -5.24
CA HIS A 222 21.97 -26.10 -5.89
C HIS A 222 21.95 -26.50 -7.37
N GLU A 223 21.53 -27.73 -7.68
CA GLU A 223 21.37 -28.24 -9.05
C GLU A 223 20.43 -27.37 -9.88
N PHE A 224 19.29 -26.95 -9.30
CA PHE A 224 18.39 -26.00 -9.96
C PHE A 224 19.07 -24.67 -10.31
N LEU A 225 19.88 -24.12 -9.40
CA LEU A 225 20.59 -22.86 -9.64
C LEU A 225 21.68 -23.01 -10.71
N GLU A 226 22.45 -24.11 -10.69
CA GLU A 226 23.43 -24.42 -11.74
C GLU A 226 22.76 -24.59 -13.10
N HIS A 227 21.65 -25.34 -13.16
CA HIS A 227 20.87 -25.51 -14.38
C HIS A 227 20.33 -24.16 -14.88
N LYS A 228 19.85 -23.28 -13.99
CA LYS A 228 19.35 -21.94 -14.36
C LYS A 228 20.45 -20.99 -14.84
N ASP A 229 21.69 -21.18 -14.40
CA ASP A 229 22.84 -20.41 -14.87
C ASP A 229 23.26 -20.84 -16.29
N GLN A 230 23.17 -22.13 -16.59
CA GLN A 230 23.51 -22.71 -17.89
C GLN A 230 22.39 -22.55 -18.93
N TRP A 231 21.13 -22.65 -18.50
CA TRP A 231 19.98 -22.76 -19.39
C TRP A 231 18.92 -21.68 -19.10
N GLN A 232 18.39 -21.09 -20.17
CA GLN A 232 17.18 -20.30 -20.16
C GLN A 232 16.04 -21.11 -20.78
N SER A 233 14.94 -21.25 -20.04
CA SER A 233 13.72 -21.87 -20.57
C SER A 233 12.82 -20.81 -21.19
N ALA A 234 12.38 -21.03 -22.42
CA ALA A 234 11.37 -20.21 -23.09
C ALA A 234 10.49 -21.11 -23.98
N SER A 235 9.17 -20.91 -23.91
CA SER A 235 8.18 -21.66 -24.72
C SER A 235 8.35 -23.19 -24.68
N GLY A 236 8.67 -23.73 -23.50
CA GLY A 236 8.84 -25.17 -23.28
C GLY A 236 10.13 -25.77 -23.85
N ARG A 237 11.10 -24.94 -24.27
CA ARG A 237 12.41 -25.37 -24.78
C ARG A 237 13.54 -24.74 -23.96
N LEU A 238 14.68 -25.44 -23.90
CA LEU A 238 15.89 -24.97 -23.23
C LEU A 238 16.84 -24.35 -24.25
N PHE A 239 17.38 -23.18 -23.91
CA PHE A 239 18.38 -22.46 -24.68
C PHE A 239 19.62 -22.27 -23.80
N PRO A 240 20.84 -22.53 -24.30
CA PRO A 240 22.04 -22.25 -23.55
C PRO A 240 22.17 -20.73 -23.33
N ARG A 241 22.49 -20.30 -22.10
CA ARG A 241 22.84 -18.90 -21.82
C ARG A 241 24.24 -18.64 -22.34
N ASN A 242 24.40 -17.67 -23.25
CA ASN A 242 25.73 -17.21 -23.66
C ASN A 242 26.43 -16.56 -22.46
N ILE A 243 27.50 -17.19 -21.98
CA ILE A 243 28.27 -16.77 -20.79
C ILE A 243 29.22 -15.60 -21.13
N GLU A 244 29.34 -15.20 -22.40
CA GLU A 244 30.43 -14.34 -22.87
C GLU A 244 30.24 -12.81 -22.67
N GLU A 245 29.07 -12.31 -22.29
CA GLU A 245 28.83 -10.83 -22.21
C GLU A 245 28.88 -10.20 -20.81
N THR A 246 29.27 -10.92 -19.74
CA THR A 246 29.26 -10.36 -18.36
C THR A 246 30.54 -10.61 -17.54
N ARG A 247 31.72 -10.51 -18.17
CA ARG A 247 32.98 -10.28 -17.44
C ARG A 247 33.40 -8.83 -17.44
#